data_AF-A0A0L8GZ99-F1
#
_entry.id   AF-A0A0L8GZ99-F1
#
_cell.length_a   1.000
_cell.length_b   1.000
_cell.length_c   1.000
_cell.angle_alpha   90.00
_cell.angle_beta   90.00
_cell.angle_gamma   90.00
#
_symmetry.space_group_name_H-M   'P 1'
#
loop_
_entity.id
_entity.type
_entity.pdbx_description
1 polymer ?
#
loop_
_entity_poly.entity_id
_entity_poly.type
_entity_poly.pdbx_seq_one_letter_code
_entity_poly.pdbx_strand_id
1 'polypeptide(L)'
;MVWMHFKDTLKASLKDFNIDYDTWEQSALDRERWQSAVHGGANTCKINRITAAEDCRQARKNRDNNPIAGATIPCPNCQRLSRVQIGLNSHLQTHKTSPPPSQDD
;
A
#
# COMPACT_ATOMS: atom_id res chain seq x y z
N MET A 1 0.50 28.35 2.25
CA MET A 1 0.80 26.95 1.89
C MET A 1 -0.48 26.09 1.70
N VAL A 2 -1.55 26.30 2.50
CA VAL A 2 -2.82 25.54 2.40
C VAL A 2 -3.55 25.65 1.05
N TRP A 3 -3.55 26.83 0.42
CA TRP A 3 -4.23 27.05 -0.88
C TRP A 3 -3.64 26.23 -2.03
N MET A 4 -2.34 25.95 -1.98
CA MET A 4 -1.63 25.20 -3.00
C MET A 4 -2.04 23.71 -2.96
N HIS A 5 -2.10 23.13 -1.75
CA HIS A 5 -2.57 21.75 -1.56
C HIS A 5 -4.03 21.51 -1.96
N PHE A 6 -4.90 22.48 -1.67
CA PHE A 6 -6.31 22.38 -2.08
C PHE A 6 -6.43 22.25 -3.60
N LYS A 7 -5.73 23.12 -4.33
CA LYS A 7 -5.78 23.14 -5.80
C LYS A 7 -5.20 21.86 -6.42
N ASP A 8 -4.12 21.34 -5.85
CA ASP A 8 -3.52 20.08 -6.29
C ASP A 8 -4.46 18.88 -6.06
N THR A 9 -5.15 18.85 -4.91
CA THR A 9 -6.14 17.81 -4.57
C THR A 9 -7.34 17.85 -5.51
N LEU A 10 -7.85 19.06 -5.82
CA LEU A 10 -8.94 19.25 -6.78
C LEU A 10 -8.53 18.77 -8.17
N LYS A 11 -7.33 19.15 -8.65
CA LYS A 11 -6.81 18.72 -9.95
C LYS A 11 -6.67 17.19 -10.04
N ALA A 12 -6.19 16.54 -8.99
CA ALA A 12 -6.12 15.08 -8.93
C ALA A 12 -7.52 14.44 -9.01
N SER A 13 -8.47 14.96 -8.24
CA SER A 13 -9.85 14.43 -8.20
C SER A 13 -10.57 14.58 -9.54
N LEU A 14 -10.40 15.73 -10.21
CA LEU A 14 -11.00 15.95 -11.54
C LEU A 14 -10.43 14.98 -12.59
N LYS A 15 -9.12 14.73 -12.56
CA LYS A 15 -8.48 13.73 -13.43
C LYS A 15 -9.04 12.33 -13.18
N ASP A 16 -9.19 11.93 -11.91
CA ASP A 16 -9.76 10.64 -11.55
C ASP A 16 -11.23 10.49 -12.00
N PHE A 17 -11.95 11.61 -12.11
CA PHE A 17 -13.33 11.65 -12.58
C PHE A 17 -13.45 11.77 -14.10
N ASN A 18 -12.32 11.78 -14.82
CA ASN A 18 -12.27 12.02 -16.26
C ASN A 18 -12.89 13.38 -16.67
N ILE A 19 -12.72 14.39 -15.80
CA ILE A 19 -13.11 15.77 -16.04
C ILE A 19 -11.83 16.56 -16.33
N ASP A 20 -11.83 17.28 -17.46
CA ASP A 20 -10.69 18.09 -17.85
C ASP A 20 -10.53 19.30 -16.92
N TYR A 21 -9.30 19.52 -16.44
CA TYR A 21 -8.98 20.57 -15.48
C TYR A 21 -8.99 21.98 -16.09
N ASP A 22 -8.80 22.12 -17.41
CA ASP A 22 -8.77 23.43 -18.04
C ASP A 22 -10.18 23.91 -18.46
N THR A 23 -11.14 22.99 -18.58
CA THR A 23 -12.52 23.26 -19.03
C THR A 23 -13.61 22.94 -18.00
N TRP A 24 -13.24 22.59 -16.76
CA TRP A 24 -14.22 22.24 -15.72
C TRP A 24 -15.13 23.41 -15.32
N GLU A 25 -14.65 24.65 -15.33
CA GLU A 25 -15.46 25.83 -14.99
C GLU A 25 -16.54 26.08 -16.03
N GLN A 26 -16.21 25.96 -17.33
CA GLN A 26 -17.19 26.05 -18.42
C GLN A 26 -18.20 24.91 -18.34
N SER A 27 -17.75 23.70 -17.99
CA SER A 27 -18.63 22.55 -17.79
C SER A 27 -19.54 22.71 -16.57
N ALA A 28 -19.09 23.45 -15.55
CA ALA A 28 -19.84 23.72 -14.32
C ALA A 28 -20.93 24.80 -14.49
N LEU A 29 -20.92 25.56 -15.59
CA LEU A 29 -21.99 26.51 -15.93
C LEU A 29 -23.33 25.80 -16.15
N ASP A 30 -23.29 24.61 -16.74
CA ASP A 30 -24.45 23.72 -16.81
C ASP A 30 -24.46 22.80 -15.60
N ARG A 31 -25.30 23.14 -14.63
CA ARG A 31 -25.38 22.44 -13.35
C ARG A 31 -25.78 20.96 -13.49
N GLU A 32 -26.70 20.64 -14.40
CA GLU A 32 -27.19 19.26 -14.55
C GLU A 32 -26.13 18.39 -15.21
N ARG A 33 -25.48 18.91 -16.25
CA ARG A 33 -24.36 18.24 -16.91
C ARG A 33 -23.18 18.05 -15.96
N TRP A 34 -22.88 19.06 -15.15
CA TRP A 34 -21.85 18.98 -14.11
C TRP A 34 -22.15 17.90 -13.07
N GLN A 35 -23.36 17.89 -12.52
CA GLN A 35 -23.76 16.86 -11.55
C GLN A 35 -23.66 15.46 -12.14
N SER A 36 -24.08 15.28 -13.39
CA SER A 36 -24.01 14.00 -14.09
C SER A 36 -22.57 13.54 -14.29
N ALA A 37 -21.68 14.44 -14.74
CA ALA A 37 -20.26 14.15 -14.94
C ALA A 37 -19.56 13.77 -13.62
N VAL A 38 -19.81 14.54 -12.54
CA VAL A 38 -19.22 14.27 -11.22
C VAL A 38 -19.70 12.92 -10.66
N HIS A 39 -21.00 12.61 -10.74
CA HIS A 39 -21.52 11.31 -10.28
C HIS A 39 -20.96 10.15 -11.09
N GLY A 40 -20.88 10.30 -12.42
CA GLY A 40 -20.29 9.30 -13.30
C GLY A 40 -18.82 9.05 -12.94
N GLY A 41 -18.03 10.11 -12.80
CA GLY A 41 -16.62 10.04 -12.41
C GLY A 41 -16.43 9.41 -11.03
N ALA A 42 -17.24 9.78 -10.04
CA ALA A 42 -17.20 9.20 -8.70
C ALA A 42 -17.53 7.69 -8.72
N ASN A 43 -18.49 7.27 -9.52
CA ASN A 43 -18.82 5.85 -9.68
C ASN A 43 -17.66 5.07 -10.32
N THR A 44 -17.04 5.61 -11.36
CA THR A 44 -15.85 5.01 -11.99
C THR A 44 -14.68 4.91 -11.02
N CYS A 45 -14.39 5.98 -10.28
CA CYS A 45 -13.35 5.97 -9.24
C CYS A 45 -13.63 4.88 -8.19
N LYS A 46 -14.89 4.75 -7.74
CA LYS A 46 -15.29 3.69 -6.81
C LYS A 46 -15.07 2.29 -7.38
N ILE A 47 -15.47 2.05 -8.63
CA ILE A 47 -15.28 0.75 -9.31
C ILE A 47 -13.78 0.43 -9.39
N ASN A 48 -12.96 1.36 -9.87
CA ASN A 48 -11.51 1.18 -9.98
C ASN A 48 -10.86 0.82 -8.64
N ARG A 49 -11.28 1.49 -7.56
CA ARG A 49 -10.80 1.19 -6.19
C ARG A 49 -11.19 -0.21 -5.72
N ILE A 50 -12.40 -0.67 -6.05
CA ILE A 50 -12.86 -2.03 -5.71
C ILE A 50 -12.04 -3.05 -6.49
N THR A 51 -11.92 -2.88 -7.81
CA THR A 51 -11.15 -3.77 -8.68
C THR A 51 -9.69 -3.85 -8.24
N ALA A 52 -9.04 -2.72 -7.95
CA ALA A 52 -7.67 -2.72 -7.45
C ALA A 52 -7.51 -3.45 -6.11
N ALA A 53 -8.51 -3.35 -5.22
CA ALA A 53 -8.50 -4.08 -3.96
C ALA A 53 -8.70 -5.60 -4.15
N GLU A 54 -9.54 -5.99 -5.11
CA GLU A 54 -9.75 -7.39 -5.51
C GLU A 54 -8.50 -7.98 -6.15
N ASP A 55 -7.84 -7.25 -7.04
CA ASP A 55 -6.56 -7.64 -7.64
C ASP A 55 -5.49 -7.85 -6.57
N CYS A 56 -5.35 -6.91 -5.64
CA CYS A 56 -4.45 -7.05 -4.49
C CYS A 56 -4.80 -8.27 -3.61
N ARG A 57 -6.09 -8.56 -3.44
CA ARG A 57 -6.53 -9.75 -2.71
C ARG A 57 -6.18 -11.03 -3.47
N GLN A 58 -6.38 -11.07 -4.77
CA GLN A 58 -6.07 -12.23 -5.60
C GLN A 58 -4.57 -12.46 -5.68
N ALA A 59 -3.77 -11.41 -5.83
CA ALA A 59 -2.31 -11.48 -5.82
C ALA A 59 -1.78 -12.07 -4.50
N ARG A 60 -2.35 -11.68 -3.35
CA ARG A 60 -2.01 -12.26 -2.04
C ARG A 60 -2.35 -13.76 -1.98
N LYS A 61 -3.56 -14.16 -2.39
CA LYS A 61 -3.94 -15.59 -2.46
C LYS A 61 -3.00 -16.38 -3.36
N ASN A 62 -2.65 -15.85 -4.52
CA ASN A 62 -1.75 -16.52 -5.47
C ASN A 62 -0.35 -16.69 -4.86
N ARG A 63 0.17 -15.70 -4.14
CA ARG A 63 1.44 -15.82 -3.42
C ARG A 63 1.38 -16.87 -2.31
N ASP A 64 0.28 -16.93 -1.57
CA ASP A 64 0.11 -17.92 -0.50
C ASP A 64 0.02 -19.35 -1.08
N ASN A 65 -0.55 -19.51 -2.28
CA ASN A 65 -0.63 -20.78 -3.01
C ASN A 65 0.66 -21.16 -3.76
N ASN A 66 1.51 -20.19 -4.10
CA ASN A 66 2.81 -20.40 -4.73
C ASN A 66 3.93 -19.85 -3.82
N PRO A 67 4.23 -20.55 -2.71
CA PRO A 67 5.31 -20.13 -1.84
C PRO A 67 6.62 -20.17 -2.61
N ILE A 68 7.25 -19.01 -2.78
CA ILE A 68 8.64 -18.92 -3.25
C ILE A 68 9.47 -19.85 -2.36
N ALA A 69 10.17 -20.82 -2.96
CA ALA A 69 11.03 -21.75 -2.24
C ALA A 69 11.99 -20.93 -1.35
N GLY A 70 11.75 -20.98 -0.05
CA GLY A 70 12.33 -20.03 0.89
C GLY A 70 13.82 -20.28 1.08
N ALA A 71 14.65 -19.40 0.54
CA ALA A 71 16.03 -19.25 1.01
C ALA A 71 15.95 -18.97 2.51
N THR A 72 16.41 -19.94 3.29
CA THR A 72 16.31 -19.88 4.74
C THR A 72 17.60 -19.31 5.28
N ILE A 73 17.51 -18.27 6.11
CA ILE A 73 18.66 -17.56 6.65
C ILE A 73 18.99 -18.15 8.02
N PRO A 74 20.20 -18.73 8.20
CA PRO A 74 20.61 -19.29 9.49
C PRO A 74 20.99 -18.18 10.47
N CYS A 75 20.72 -18.42 11.76
CA CYS A 75 21.25 -17.60 12.83
C CYS A 75 22.73 -17.96 13.09
N PRO A 76 23.63 -16.98 13.27
CA PRO A 76 25.03 -17.24 13.60
C PRO A 76 25.23 -17.81 15.03
N ASN A 77 24.30 -17.54 15.95
CA ASN A 77 24.46 -17.87 17.37
C ASN A 77 23.74 -19.16 17.79
N CYS A 78 22.80 -19.66 16.99
CA CYS A 78 22.10 -20.91 17.27
C CYS A 78 21.54 -21.54 15.98
N GLN A 79 21.02 -22.77 16.06
CA GLN A 79 20.46 -23.50 14.91
C GLN A 79 19.12 -22.95 14.39
N ARG A 80 18.66 -21.77 14.85
CA ARG A 80 17.39 -21.21 14.41
C ARG A 80 17.49 -20.72 12.98
N LEU A 81 16.52 -21.14 12.18
CA LEU A 81 16.36 -20.80 10.78
C LEU A 81 15.22 -19.78 10.61
N SER A 82 15.48 -18.67 9.90
CA SER A 82 14.52 -17.61 9.63
C SER A 82 14.17 -17.53 8.15
N ARG A 83 12.89 -17.31 7.82
CA ARG A 83 12.43 -17.21 6.43
C ARG A 83 12.73 -15.85 5.78
N VAL A 84 12.97 -14.81 6.57
CA VAL A 84 13.22 -13.43 6.11
C VAL A 84 14.18 -12.70 7.06
N GLN A 85 14.89 -11.70 6.53
CA GLN A 85 15.90 -10.92 7.28
C GLN A 85 15.34 -10.24 8.54
N ILE A 86 14.12 -9.71 8.47
CA ILE A 86 13.47 -9.05 9.61
C ILE A 86 13.28 -10.04 10.78
N GLY A 87 12.90 -11.29 10.49
CA GLY A 87 12.77 -12.33 11.50
C GLY A 87 14.11 -12.68 12.15
N LEU A 88 15.20 -12.74 11.37
CA LEU A 88 16.54 -12.94 11.90
C LEU A 88 16.97 -11.76 12.80
N ASN A 89 16.78 -10.52 12.35
CA ASN A 89 17.15 -9.34 13.14
C ASN A 89 16.41 -9.26 14.48
N SER A 90 15.11 -9.59 14.48
CA SER A 90 14.33 -9.67 15.72
C SER A 90 14.86 -10.78 16.64
N HIS A 91 15.17 -11.97 16.09
CA HIS A 91 15.71 -13.08 16.86
C HIS A 91 17.11 -12.78 17.45
N LEU A 92 17.98 -12.10 16.69
CA LEU A 92 19.30 -11.70 17.16
C LEU A 92 19.24 -10.79 18.40
N GLN A 93 18.15 -10.06 18.59
CA GLN A 93 17.96 -9.23 19.79
C GLN A 93 17.86 -10.07 21.07
N THR A 94 17.29 -11.28 21.00
CA THR A 94 17.17 -12.18 22.15
C THR A 94 18.55 -12.65 22.66
N HIS A 95 19.50 -12.87 21.75
CA HIS A 95 20.90 -13.21 22.10
C HIS A 95 21.65 -12.06 22.76
N LYS A 96 21.25 -10.81 22.51
CA LYS A 96 21.86 -9.63 23.15
C LYS A 96 21.36 -9.39 24.57
N THR A 97 20.22 -9.99 24.93
CA THR A 97 19.57 -9.82 26.24
C THR A 97 19.83 -10.98 27.21
N SER A 98 20.43 -12.08 26.75
CA SER A 98 20.89 -13.16 27.64
C SER A 98 22.19 -12.76 28.36
N PRO A 99 22.30 -12.91 29.69
CA PRO A 99 23.56 -12.73 30.41
C PRO A 99 24.62 -13.73 29.89
N PRO A 100 25.92 -13.39 29.93
CA PRO A 100 26.98 -14.35 29.59
C PRO A 100 26.88 -15.58 30.53
N PRO A 101 27.19 -16.80 30.05
CA PRO A 101 27.26 -17.96 30.91
C PRO A 101 28.27 -17.70 32.03
N SER A 102 27.90 -17.97 33.28
CA SER A 102 28.86 -17.99 34.39
C SER A 102 29.96 -19.00 34.03
N GLN A 103 31.19 -18.52 33.98
CA GLN A 103 32.36 -19.39 34.00
C GLN A 103 32.58 -19.70 35.47
N ASP A 104 32.08 -20.85 35.92
CA ASP A 104 32.42 -21.43 37.22
C ASP A 104 33.56 -22.45 36.99
N ASP A 105 34.63 -22.29 37.78
CA ASP A 105 35.89 -23.06 37.80
C ASP A 105 35.73 -24.57 38.06
#